data_AF-A0A0D8JC69-F1
#
_entry.id   AF-A0A0D8JC69-F1
#
_cell.length_a   1.000
_cell.length_b   1.000
_cell.length_c   1.000
_cell.angle_alpha   90.00
_cell.angle_beta   90.00
_cell.angle_gamma   90.00
#
_symmetry.space_group_name_H-M   'P 1'
#
loop_
_entity.id
_entity.type
_entity.pdbx_description
1 polymer ?
#
loop_
_entity_poly.entity_id
_entity_poly.type
_entity_poly.pdbx_seq_one_letter_code
_entity_poly.pdbx_strand_id
1 'polypeptide(L)'
;MEKQIFYFGKTTKWDRITIFLYLILSIGLTVYYRNNPLNYKLHRDILFAYAFGTHFFLYLFNYKSLRNLKVYFVWFAFGLIQLFIYFKLKDIDYLQNVKGHASTGLRNTVPLLILFQILRFISAKTQGQELVAPGKGSTTDLFDERRITIIDFIAFAIYMAAMILLFFYD
;
A
#
# COMPACT_ATOMS: atom_id res chain seq x y z
N MET A 1 -5.18 -17.10 24.16
CA MET A 1 -4.10 -16.09 24.28
C MET A 1 -4.47 -14.95 23.36
N GLU A 2 -4.89 -13.81 23.91
CA GLU A 2 -5.26 -12.64 23.11
C GLU A 2 -4.02 -12.14 22.34
N LYS A 3 -4.11 -12.04 21.00
CA LYS A 3 -3.04 -11.43 20.21
C LYS A 3 -3.02 -9.95 20.52
N GLN A 4 -1.89 -9.46 21.02
CA GLN A 4 -1.66 -8.02 21.20
C GLN A 4 -1.85 -7.29 19.86
N ILE A 5 -2.53 -6.13 19.90
CA ILE A 5 -2.76 -5.30 18.70
C ILE A 5 -1.43 -4.94 18.03
N PHE A 6 -0.39 -4.69 18.79
CA PHE A 6 0.95 -4.45 18.25
C PHE A 6 1.90 -5.55 18.70
N TYR A 7 2.54 -6.23 17.74
CA TYR A 7 3.45 -7.33 18.04
C TYR A 7 4.58 -7.43 17.02
N PHE A 8 5.70 -8.00 17.48
CA PHE A 8 6.93 -8.21 16.72
C PHE A 8 7.14 -9.69 16.42
N GLY A 9 6.24 -10.26 15.60
CA GLY A 9 6.26 -11.69 15.26
C GLY A 9 7.41 -12.10 14.34
N LYS A 10 7.56 -13.40 14.09
CA LYS A 10 8.45 -13.92 13.04
C LYS A 10 7.87 -13.57 11.66
N THR A 11 8.72 -13.19 10.71
CA THR A 11 8.33 -12.99 9.32
C THR A 11 7.91 -14.32 8.70
N THR A 12 6.76 -14.36 8.05
CA THR A 12 6.26 -15.53 7.33
C THR A 12 6.98 -15.70 5.98
N LYS A 13 6.77 -16.85 5.32
CA LYS A 13 7.27 -17.06 3.95
C LYS A 13 6.65 -16.04 2.97
N TRP A 14 5.35 -15.73 3.13
CA TRP A 14 4.65 -14.74 2.33
C TRP A 14 5.30 -13.36 2.44
N ASP A 15 5.58 -12.89 3.67
CA ASP A 15 6.22 -11.59 3.89
C ASP A 15 7.55 -11.48 3.15
N ARG A 16 8.37 -12.54 3.20
CA ARG A 16 9.66 -12.57 2.50
C ARG A 16 9.50 -12.53 0.99
N ILE A 17 8.53 -13.29 0.46
CA ILE A 17 8.24 -13.33 -0.97
C ILE A 17 7.77 -11.95 -1.44
N THR A 18 6.80 -11.33 -0.74
CA THR A 18 6.24 -10.04 -1.16
C THR A 18 7.28 -8.92 -1.08
N ILE A 19 8.07 -8.86 0.00
CA ILE A 19 9.18 -7.91 0.12
C ILE A 19 10.22 -8.12 -0.98
N PHE A 20 10.62 -9.36 -1.24
CA PHE A 20 11.64 -9.67 -2.26
C PHE A 20 11.17 -9.34 -3.68
N LEU A 21 9.94 -9.74 -4.04
CA LEU A 21 9.33 -9.41 -5.33
C LEU A 21 9.20 -7.89 -5.51
N TYR A 22 8.80 -7.18 -4.45
CA TYR A 22 8.68 -5.72 -4.49
C TYR A 22 10.03 -5.02 -4.68
N LEU A 23 11.08 -5.54 -4.04
CA LEU A 23 12.44 -5.05 -4.23
C LEU A 23 12.92 -5.29 -5.66
N ILE A 24 12.72 -6.49 -6.21
CA ILE A 24 13.05 -6.81 -7.61
C ILE A 24 12.31 -5.87 -8.55
N LEU A 25 11.00 -5.68 -8.34
CA LEU A 25 10.19 -4.77 -9.16
C LEU A 25 10.78 -3.36 -9.13
N SER A 26 11.10 -2.83 -7.95
CA SER A 26 11.64 -1.48 -7.77
C SER A 26 13.02 -1.30 -8.45
N ILE A 27 13.89 -2.31 -8.34
CA ILE A 27 15.19 -2.33 -9.03
C ILE A 27 15.00 -2.42 -10.54
N GLY A 28 14.13 -3.32 -10.99
CA GLY A 28 13.81 -3.51 -12.42
C GLY A 28 13.27 -2.24 -13.07
N LEU A 29 12.39 -1.52 -12.37
CA LEU A 29 11.92 -0.21 -12.79
C LEU A 29 13.07 0.80 -12.89
N THR A 30 13.95 0.86 -11.89
CA THR A 30 15.10 1.76 -11.92
C THR A 30 16.01 1.50 -13.13
N VAL A 31 16.31 0.22 -13.41
CA VAL A 31 17.10 -0.19 -14.58
C VAL A 31 16.38 0.15 -15.89
N TYR A 32 15.07 -0.08 -15.96
CA TYR A 32 14.27 0.21 -17.13
C TYR A 32 14.32 1.70 -17.50
N TYR A 33 14.10 2.60 -16.53
CA TYR A 33 14.12 4.04 -16.75
C TYR A 33 15.50 4.53 -17.19
N ARG A 34 16.57 3.95 -16.63
CA ARG A 34 17.95 4.28 -17.01
C ARG A 34 18.25 3.89 -18.46
N ASN A 35 17.74 2.76 -18.92
CA ASN A 35 18.03 2.23 -20.26
C ASN A 35 17.09 2.75 -21.36
N ASN A 36 15.96 3.39 -21.00
CA ASN A 36 14.95 3.86 -21.95
C ASN A 36 14.59 5.36 -21.76
N PRO A 37 15.58 6.27 -21.67
CA PRO A 37 15.35 7.65 -21.19
C PRO A 37 14.33 8.47 -21.99
N LEU A 38 14.12 8.13 -23.27
CA LEU A 38 13.25 8.90 -24.18
C LEU A 38 11.78 8.44 -24.20
N ASN A 39 11.41 7.38 -23.47
CA ASN A 39 10.05 6.85 -23.49
C ASN A 39 9.14 7.49 -22.42
N TYR A 40 8.91 8.80 -22.54
CA TYR A 40 8.24 9.60 -21.52
C TYR A 40 6.82 9.13 -21.18
N LYS A 41 6.02 8.74 -22.19
CA LYS A 41 4.66 8.24 -21.97
C LYS A 41 4.67 6.96 -21.13
N LEU A 42 5.49 5.99 -21.52
CA LEU A 42 5.55 4.71 -20.82
C LEU A 42 6.12 4.86 -19.41
N HIS A 43 7.11 5.74 -19.21
CA HIS A 43 7.57 6.10 -17.86
C HIS A 43 6.43 6.58 -16.99
N ARG A 44 5.66 7.56 -17.48
CA ARG A 44 4.56 8.14 -16.73
C ARG A 44 3.49 7.09 -16.35
N ASP A 45 3.11 6.24 -17.30
CA ASP A 45 2.11 5.18 -17.09
C ASP A 45 2.62 4.13 -16.08
N ILE A 46 3.89 3.72 -16.20
CA ILE A 46 4.52 2.78 -15.27
C ILE A 46 4.65 3.38 -13.86
N LEU A 47 5.05 4.64 -13.74
CA LEU A 47 5.20 5.30 -12.42
C LEU A 47 3.86 5.36 -11.69
N PHE A 48 2.82 5.76 -12.42
CA PHE A 48 1.45 5.80 -11.91
C PHE A 48 1.00 4.40 -11.49
N ALA A 49 1.15 3.40 -12.36
CA ALA A 49 0.75 2.03 -12.08
C ALA A 49 1.52 1.41 -10.90
N TYR A 50 2.81 1.70 -10.77
CA TYR A 50 3.64 1.26 -9.65
C TYR A 50 3.18 1.88 -8.34
N ALA A 51 2.96 3.19 -8.31
CA ALA A 51 2.49 3.88 -7.12
C ALA A 51 1.11 3.39 -6.71
N PHE A 52 0.14 3.44 -7.63
CA PHE A 52 -1.25 3.03 -7.38
C PHE A 52 -1.35 1.54 -7.03
N GLY A 53 -0.64 0.69 -7.77
CA GLY A 53 -0.59 -0.75 -7.55
C GLY A 53 0.01 -1.11 -6.19
N THR A 54 0.96 -0.32 -5.69
CA THR A 54 1.54 -0.53 -4.34
C THR A 54 0.47 -0.45 -3.25
N HIS A 55 -0.39 0.57 -3.25
CA HIS A 55 -1.39 0.73 -2.18
C HIS A 55 -2.46 -0.35 -2.25
N PHE A 56 -2.92 -0.69 -3.47
CA PHE A 56 -3.83 -1.82 -3.68
C PHE A 56 -3.22 -3.14 -3.20
N PHE A 57 -1.96 -3.39 -3.56
CA PHE A 57 -1.24 -4.60 -3.18
C PHE A 57 -1.09 -4.72 -1.66
N LEU A 58 -0.76 -3.61 -1.00
CA LEU A 58 -0.59 -3.58 0.44
C LEU A 58 -1.89 -3.88 1.17
N TYR A 59 -2.99 -3.24 0.79
CA TYR A 59 -4.26 -3.42 1.46
C TYR A 59 -4.90 -4.78 1.15
N LEU A 60 -4.95 -5.20 -0.11
CA LEU A 60 -5.66 -6.43 -0.48
C LEU A 60 -4.87 -7.70 -0.18
N PHE A 61 -3.55 -7.69 -0.36
CA PHE A 61 -2.73 -8.91 -0.30
C PHE A 61 -1.75 -8.95 0.87
N ASN A 62 -1.48 -7.81 1.54
CA ASN A 62 -0.55 -7.75 2.67
C ASN A 62 -1.17 -7.20 3.95
N TYR A 63 -2.49 -6.94 4.04
CA TYR A 63 -3.08 -6.42 5.28
C TYR A 63 -2.77 -7.31 6.49
N LYS A 64 -2.84 -8.64 6.35
CA LYS A 64 -2.49 -9.59 7.43
C LYS A 64 -1.01 -9.47 7.83
N SER A 65 -0.12 -9.32 6.86
CA SER A 65 1.32 -9.14 7.08
C SER A 65 1.64 -7.80 7.77
N LEU A 66 0.95 -6.73 7.39
CA LEU A 66 1.10 -5.39 7.97
C LEU A 66 0.67 -5.29 9.44
N ARG A 67 0.01 -6.32 9.98
CA ARG A 67 -0.29 -6.43 11.42
C ARG A 67 0.96 -6.67 12.25
N ASN A 68 1.98 -7.32 11.68
CA ASN A 68 3.27 -7.51 12.32
C ASN A 68 4.12 -6.24 12.16
N LEU A 69 4.50 -5.62 13.27
CA LEU A 69 5.23 -4.35 13.25
C LEU A 69 6.59 -4.44 12.53
N LYS A 70 7.25 -5.61 12.53
CA LYS A 70 8.49 -5.78 11.74
C LYS A 70 8.24 -5.55 10.25
N VAL A 71 7.18 -6.17 9.73
CA VAL A 71 6.82 -6.09 8.31
C VAL A 71 6.28 -4.70 7.99
N TYR A 72 5.47 -4.14 8.89
CA TYR A 72 5.01 -2.76 8.79
C TYR A 72 6.17 -1.77 8.63
N PHE A 73 7.21 -1.85 9.48
CA PHE A 73 8.34 -0.93 9.39
C PHE A 73 9.18 -1.12 8.12
N VAL A 74 9.27 -2.33 7.58
CA VAL A 74 9.89 -2.55 6.26
C VAL A 74 9.11 -1.84 5.16
N TRP A 75 7.78 -1.97 5.13
CA TRP A 75 6.94 -1.26 4.17
C TRP A 75 6.92 0.25 4.40
N PHE A 76 7.01 0.68 5.65
CA PHE A 76 7.15 2.09 6.01
C PHE A 76 8.47 2.67 5.47
N ALA A 77 9.57 1.93 5.58
CA ALA A 77 10.85 2.31 4.99
C ALA A 77 10.77 2.43 3.45
N PHE A 78 10.10 1.49 2.77
CA PHE A 78 9.80 1.66 1.34
C PHE A 78 8.97 2.90 1.06
N GLY A 79 7.96 3.19 1.88
CA GLY A 79 7.17 4.41 1.78
C GLY A 79 8.01 5.69 1.92
N LEU A 80 8.99 5.72 2.83
CA LEU A 80 9.92 6.86 2.95
C LEU A 80 10.83 7.00 1.73
N ILE A 81 11.33 5.89 1.18
CA ILE A 81 12.11 5.91 -0.06
C ILE A 81 11.27 6.46 -1.22
N GLN A 82 10.02 6.03 -1.34
CA GLN A 82 9.10 6.54 -2.35
C GLN A 82 8.79 8.02 -2.17
N LEU A 83 8.60 8.48 -0.94
CA LEU A 83 8.42 9.88 -0.62
C LEU A 83 9.66 10.71 -1.01
N PHE A 84 10.87 10.19 -0.75
CA PHE A 84 12.10 10.82 -1.22
C PHE A 84 12.16 10.91 -2.76
N ILE A 85 11.83 9.82 -3.45
CA ILE A 85 11.76 9.80 -4.92
C ILE A 85 10.71 10.79 -5.44
N TYR A 86 9.54 10.88 -4.80
CA TYR A 86 8.51 11.87 -5.14
C TYR A 86 9.08 13.29 -5.17
N PHE A 87 9.79 13.71 -4.12
CA PHE A 87 10.39 15.05 -4.06
C PHE A 87 11.44 15.30 -5.14
N LYS A 88 12.08 14.25 -5.67
CA LYS A 88 13.00 14.35 -6.81
C LYS A 88 12.29 14.45 -8.16
N LEU A 89 11.05 13.93 -8.25
CA LEU A 89 10.32 13.81 -9.50
C LEU A 89 9.20 14.84 -9.66
N LYS A 90 8.69 15.45 -8.57
CA LYS A 90 7.48 16.29 -8.57
C LYS A 90 7.53 17.54 -9.47
N ASP A 91 8.74 18.00 -9.82
CA ASP A 91 8.94 19.21 -10.63
C ASP A 91 9.40 18.87 -12.06
N ILE A 92 9.17 17.63 -12.54
CA ILE A 92 9.57 17.19 -13.88
C ILE A 92 8.37 17.25 -14.84
N ASP A 93 8.39 18.20 -15.76
CA ASP A 93 7.25 18.53 -16.63
C ASP A 93 6.68 17.34 -17.44
N TYR A 94 7.53 16.44 -17.95
CA TYR A 94 7.03 15.33 -18.78
C TYR A 94 6.23 14.28 -17.99
N LEU A 95 6.33 14.30 -16.65
CA LEU A 95 5.56 13.44 -15.75
C LEU A 95 4.17 14.02 -15.42
N GLN A 96 3.85 15.22 -15.89
CA GLN A 96 2.52 15.80 -15.77
C GLN A 96 1.50 15.03 -16.64
N ASN A 97 0.36 14.68 -16.04
CA ASN A 97 -0.83 14.17 -16.74
C ASN A 97 -1.96 15.19 -16.70
N VAL A 98 -2.99 14.93 -17.53
CA VAL A 98 -4.27 15.66 -17.52
C VAL A 98 -4.94 15.66 -16.14
N LYS A 99 -4.71 14.62 -15.33
CA LYS A 99 -5.36 14.42 -14.02
C LYS A 99 -4.40 14.54 -12.82
N GLY A 100 -3.25 15.20 -13.00
CA GLY A 100 -2.25 15.39 -11.93
C GLY A 100 -0.88 14.83 -12.28
N HIS A 101 0.06 14.88 -11.33
CA HIS A 101 1.44 14.44 -11.58
C HIS A 101 1.61 12.92 -11.38
N ALA A 102 2.29 12.22 -12.28
CA ALA A 102 2.42 10.75 -12.20
C ALA A 102 3.19 10.24 -10.97
N SER A 103 4.05 11.09 -10.39
CA SER A 103 4.74 10.78 -9.14
C SER A 103 3.88 11.01 -7.89
N THR A 104 2.73 11.69 -7.97
CA THR A 104 1.89 12.04 -6.80
C THR A 104 1.59 10.82 -5.94
N GLY A 105 1.30 9.67 -6.55
CA GLY A 105 1.04 8.44 -5.81
C GLY A 105 2.16 7.98 -4.88
N LEU A 106 3.43 8.29 -5.18
CA LEU A 106 4.58 7.86 -4.38
C LEU A 106 4.58 8.48 -2.98
N ARG A 107 4.01 9.69 -2.80
CA ARG A 107 3.91 10.34 -1.48
C ARG A 107 2.85 9.70 -0.59
N ASN A 108 1.93 8.91 -1.17
CA ASN A 108 0.74 8.41 -0.49
C ASN A 108 0.98 7.14 0.34
N THR A 109 2.10 6.45 0.15
CA THR A 109 2.38 5.18 0.84
C THR A 109 2.47 5.36 2.35
N VAL A 110 3.17 6.39 2.83
CA VAL A 110 3.30 6.70 4.26
C VAL A 110 1.95 7.02 4.91
N PRO A 111 1.16 8.01 4.43
CA PRO A 111 -0.13 8.32 5.04
C PRO A 111 -1.12 7.15 4.97
N LEU A 112 -1.11 6.36 3.88
CA LEU A 112 -1.99 5.18 3.78
C LEU A 112 -1.56 4.04 4.72
N LEU A 113 -0.27 3.84 4.96
CA LEU A 113 0.21 2.90 5.99
C LEU A 113 -0.18 3.35 7.40
N ILE A 114 -0.13 4.65 7.69
CA ILE A 114 -0.60 5.20 8.97
C ILE A 114 -2.11 5.01 9.11
N LEU A 115 -2.88 5.37 8.09
CA LEU A 115 -4.32 5.17 8.05
C LEU A 115 -4.70 3.70 8.28
N PHE A 116 -3.96 2.76 7.66
CA PHE A 116 -4.16 1.34 7.89
C PHE A 116 -4.04 0.96 9.38
N GLN A 117 -3.01 1.45 10.09
CA GLN A 117 -2.87 1.15 11.53
C GLN A 117 -3.97 1.81 12.37
N ILE A 118 -4.43 3.00 12.00
CA ILE A 118 -5.57 3.67 12.67
C ILE A 118 -6.85 2.84 12.49
N LEU A 119 -7.18 2.44 11.26
CA LEU A 119 -8.35 1.61 10.97
C LEU A 119 -8.29 0.26 11.69
N ARG A 120 -7.09 -0.32 11.77
CA ARG A 120 -6.85 -1.55 12.53
C ARG A 120 -7.09 -1.37 14.01
N PHE A 121 -6.59 -0.28 14.59
CA PHE A 121 -6.84 0.05 15.99
C PHE A 121 -8.33 0.21 16.28
N ILE A 122 -9.05 0.94 15.41
CA ILE A 122 -10.51 1.11 15.50
C ILE A 122 -11.21 -0.26 15.46
N SER A 123 -10.90 -1.09 14.46
CA SER A 123 -11.42 -2.45 14.33
C SER A 123 -11.20 -3.28 15.60
N ALA A 124 -9.95 -3.33 16.09
CA ALA A 124 -9.62 -4.09 17.29
C ALA A 124 -10.39 -3.59 18.52
N LYS A 125 -10.63 -2.27 18.62
CA LYS A 125 -11.33 -1.67 19.76
C LYS A 125 -12.85 -1.83 19.70
N THR A 126 -13.45 -1.78 18.51
CA THR A 126 -14.92 -1.81 18.35
C THR A 126 -15.48 -3.22 18.26
N GLN A 127 -14.78 -4.13 17.57
CA GLN A 127 -15.24 -5.51 17.36
C GLN A 127 -14.38 -6.57 18.06
N GLY A 128 -13.33 -6.17 18.80
CA GLY A 128 -12.43 -7.12 19.46
C GLY A 128 -11.63 -7.98 18.49
N GLN A 129 -11.48 -7.49 17.25
CA GLN A 129 -11.18 -8.32 16.10
C GLN A 129 -10.26 -7.57 15.13
N GLU A 130 -9.32 -8.29 14.54
CA GLU A 130 -8.34 -7.71 13.60
C GLU A 130 -9.02 -7.22 12.31
N LEU A 131 -8.49 -6.13 11.74
CA LEU A 131 -9.00 -5.59 10.48
C LEU A 131 -8.78 -6.59 9.35
N VAL A 132 -9.84 -6.84 8.58
CA VAL A 132 -9.82 -7.72 7.40
C VAL A 132 -10.17 -6.94 6.14
N ALA A 133 -9.63 -7.38 5.00
CA ALA A 133 -9.97 -6.81 3.70
C ALA A 133 -11.16 -7.59 3.10
N PRO A 134 -12.32 -6.96 2.87
CA PRO A 134 -13.48 -7.66 2.34
C PRO A 134 -13.23 -8.14 0.90
N GLY A 135 -13.45 -9.43 0.65
CA GLY A 135 -13.37 -10.03 -0.68
C GLY A 135 -14.73 -10.03 -1.39
N LYS A 136 -14.74 -9.83 -2.72
CA LYS A 136 -15.98 -9.87 -3.52
C LYS A 136 -16.59 -11.28 -3.48
N GLY A 137 -17.83 -11.40 -3.02
CA GLY A 137 -18.61 -12.64 -3.05
C GLY A 137 -18.29 -13.64 -1.93
N SER A 138 -17.41 -13.29 -0.99
CA SER A 138 -17.12 -14.11 0.19
C SER A 138 -17.76 -13.49 1.43
N THR A 139 -18.40 -14.30 2.25
CA THR A 139 -18.84 -13.90 3.60
C THR A 139 -17.72 -14.10 4.63
N THR A 140 -16.62 -14.75 4.24
CA THR A 140 -15.45 -15.05 5.07
C THR A 140 -14.18 -14.41 4.49
N ASP A 141 -13.30 -13.99 5.39
CA ASP A 141 -11.99 -13.44 5.05
C ASP A 141 -11.10 -14.48 4.36
N LEU A 142 -10.37 -14.04 3.33
CA LEU A 142 -9.52 -14.89 2.49
C LEU A 142 -8.37 -15.57 3.26
N PHE A 143 -7.94 -15.01 4.39
CA PHE A 143 -6.72 -15.44 5.07
C PHE A 143 -6.92 -15.86 6.53
N ASP A 144 -7.99 -15.41 7.19
CA ASP A 144 -8.33 -15.71 8.57
C ASP A 144 -9.67 -16.47 8.71
N GLU A 145 -10.35 -16.80 7.61
CA GLU A 145 -11.62 -17.57 7.56
C GLU A 145 -12.76 -17.02 8.45
N ARG A 146 -12.59 -15.79 8.95
CA ARG A 146 -13.54 -15.11 9.83
C ARG A 146 -14.64 -14.45 9.01
N ARG A 147 -15.87 -14.44 9.52
CA ARG A 147 -16.95 -13.65 8.92
C ARG A 147 -16.60 -12.16 8.86
N ILE A 148 -16.76 -11.59 7.67
CA ILE A 148 -16.57 -10.17 7.41
C ILE A 148 -17.72 -9.40 8.04
N THR A 149 -17.42 -8.33 8.77
CA THR A 149 -18.42 -7.49 9.42
C THR A 149 -18.65 -6.19 8.66
N ILE A 150 -19.71 -5.46 9.02
CA ILE A 150 -19.99 -4.12 8.47
C ILE A 150 -18.83 -3.15 8.76
N ILE A 151 -18.17 -3.29 9.91
CA ILE A 151 -17.03 -2.43 10.29
C ILE A 151 -15.86 -2.63 9.31
N ASP A 152 -15.63 -3.87 8.86
CA ASP A 152 -14.58 -4.16 7.88
C ASP A 152 -14.90 -3.53 6.51
N PHE A 153 -16.17 -3.53 6.10
CA PHE A 153 -16.62 -2.82 4.90
C PHE A 153 -16.46 -1.31 5.02
N ILE A 154 -16.79 -0.72 6.18
CA ILE A 154 -16.62 0.72 6.43
C ILE A 154 -15.12 1.07 6.39
N ALA A 155 -14.27 0.30 7.07
CA ALA A 155 -12.83 0.53 7.07
C ALA A 155 -12.23 0.40 5.65
N PHE A 156 -12.68 -0.59 4.88
CA PHE A 156 -12.31 -0.72 3.47
C PHE A 156 -12.72 0.51 2.65
N ALA A 157 -13.98 0.94 2.77
CA ALA A 157 -14.47 2.12 2.05
C ALA A 157 -13.67 3.38 2.41
N ILE A 158 -13.35 3.59 3.70
CA ILE A 158 -12.52 4.71 4.17
C ILE A 158 -11.12 4.63 3.56
N TYR A 159 -10.47 3.46 3.59
CA TYR A 159 -9.14 3.29 3.00
C TYR A 159 -9.14 3.56 1.50
N MET A 160 -10.11 2.99 0.77
CA MET A 160 -10.24 3.18 -0.68
C MET A 160 -10.54 4.64 -1.04
N ALA A 161 -11.43 5.30 -0.30
CA ALA A 161 -11.73 6.70 -0.50
C ALA A 161 -10.50 7.58 -0.24
N ALA A 162 -9.78 7.36 0.86
CA ALA A 162 -8.55 8.08 1.16
C ALA A 162 -7.49 7.88 0.09
N MET A 163 -7.32 6.65 -0.40
CA MET A 163 -6.41 6.35 -1.50
C MET A 163 -6.79 7.14 -2.76
N ILE A 164 -8.05 7.10 -3.19
CA ILE A 164 -8.51 7.82 -4.39
C ILE A 164 -8.34 9.32 -4.21
N LEU A 165 -8.77 9.88 -3.08
CA LEU A 165 -8.64 11.31 -2.79
C LEU A 165 -7.19 11.76 -2.83
N LEU A 166 -6.27 11.02 -2.20
CA LEU A 166 -4.85 11.36 -2.22
C LEU A 166 -4.19 11.26 -3.61
N PHE A 167 -4.77 10.51 -4.54
CA PHE A 167 -4.26 10.39 -5.91
C PHE A 167 -4.72 11.51 -6.83
N PHE A 168 -5.91 12.08 -6.59
CA PHE A 168 -6.52 13.06 -7.48
C PHE A 168 -6.64 14.46 -6.88
N TYR A 169 -6.28 14.61 -5.60
CA TYR A 169 -6.18 15.90 -4.93
C TYR A 169 -4.70 16.30 -4.88
N ASP A 170 -4.29 17.16 -5.81
CA ASP A 170 -2.96 17.78 -5.86
C ASP A 170 -2.91 19.07 -5.03
#